data_AF-A0A3R5Z052-F1
#
_entry.id   AF-A0A3R5Z052-F1
#
_cell.length_a   1.000
_cell.length_b   1.000
_cell.length_c   1.000
_cell.angle_alpha   90.00
_cell.angle_beta   90.00
_cell.angle_gamma   90.00
#
_symmetry.space_group_name_H-M   'P 1'
#
loop_
_entity.id
_entity.type
_entity.pdbx_description
1 polymer ?
#
loop_
_entity_poly.entity_id
_entity_poly.type
_entity_poly.pdbx_seq_one_letter_code
_entity_poly.pdbx_strand_id
1 'polypeptide(L)'
;MYVIIVYDVGEKRVGKMLKLCRQYLCWIQNSVLEGELSEAKLRELQMKMKAIIDESEDSVIVFTNKMGYNMNKQILGKERMSTDNFL
;
A
#
# COMPACT_ATOMS: atom_id res chain seq x y z
N MET A 1 -10.96 -4.03 7.28
CA MET A 1 -10.16 -2.91 7.83
C MET A 1 -9.54 -2.22 6.63
N TYR A 2 -9.61 -0.89 6.58
CA TYR A 2 -9.01 -0.15 5.47
C TYR A 2 -7.54 0.11 5.77
N VAL A 3 -6.67 -0.08 4.78
CA VAL A 3 -5.21 0.04 4.92
C VAL A 3 -4.69 0.98 3.85
N ILE A 4 -3.79 1.88 4.23
CA ILE A 4 -2.95 2.65 3.30
C ILE A 4 -1.50 2.31 3.62
N ILE A 5 -0.75 1.90 2.60
CA ILE A 5 0.69 1.67 2.67
C ILE A 5 1.39 2.76 1.89
N VAL A 6 2.32 3.43 2.56
CA VAL A 6 3.29 4.35 1.94
C VAL A 6 4.67 3.76 2.11
N TYR A 7 5.49 3.75 1.06
CA TYR A 7 6.85 3.23 1.14
C TYR A 7 7.87 4.13 0.45
N ASP A 8 9.06 4.22 1.05
CA ASP A 8 10.26 4.74 0.42
C ASP A 8 11.29 3.61 0.41
N VAL A 9 11.56 3.05 -0.77
CA VAL A 9 12.32 1.82 -0.94
C VAL A 9 13.29 2.00 -2.10
N GLY A 10 14.55 1.62 -1.88
CA GLY A 10 15.61 1.74 -2.88
C GLY A 10 15.27 1.11 -4.24
N GLU A 11 15.81 1.67 -5.32
CA GLU A 11 15.47 1.33 -6.71
C GLU A 11 15.63 -0.17 -7.04
N LYS A 12 16.63 -0.84 -6.46
CA LYS A 12 16.86 -2.29 -6.64
C LYS A 12 15.72 -3.15 -6.07
N ARG A 13 14.96 -2.64 -5.09
CA ARG A 13 13.92 -3.34 -4.33
C ARG A 13 12.51 -2.86 -4.70
N VAL A 14 12.35 -1.62 -5.17
CA VAL A 14 11.05 -0.98 -5.44
C VAL A 14 10.16 -1.79 -6.38
N GLY A 15 10.74 -2.41 -7.42
CA GLY A 15 9.98 -3.23 -8.36
C GLY A 15 9.42 -4.50 -7.73
N LYS A 16 10.14 -5.12 -6.78
CA LYS A 16 9.66 -6.27 -6.00
C LYS A 16 8.58 -5.85 -5.01
N MET A 17 8.78 -4.71 -4.33
CA MET A 17 7.82 -4.15 -3.39
C MET A 17 6.49 -3.84 -4.07
N LEU A 18 6.50 -3.13 -5.20
CA LEU A 18 5.29 -2.81 -5.96
C LEU A 18 4.54 -4.07 -6.40
N LYS A 19 5.26 -5.08 -6.92
CA LYS A 19 4.65 -6.36 -7.32
C LYS A 19 4.00 -7.08 -6.14
N LEU A 20 4.63 -7.07 -4.97
CA LEU A 20 4.06 -7.65 -3.75
C LEU A 20 2.78 -6.89 -3.35
N CYS A 21 2.86 -5.57 -3.16
CA CYS A 21 1.74 -4.79 -2.65
C CYS A 21 0.50 -4.85 -3.56
N ARG A 22 0.69 -4.91 -4.89
CA ARG A 22 -0.42 -5.05 -5.87
C ARG A 22 -1.19 -6.37 -5.77
N GLN A 23 -0.67 -7.38 -5.07
CA GLN A 23 -1.40 -8.62 -4.79
C GLN A 23 -2.43 -8.46 -3.65
N TYR A 24 -2.33 -7.39 -2.87
CA TYR A 24 -3.13 -7.15 -1.66
C TYR A 24 -3.93 -5.86 -1.72
N LEU A 25 -3.41 -4.82 -2.38
CA LEU A 25 -3.94 -3.46 -2.35
C LEU A 25 -3.96 -2.87 -3.77
N CYS A 26 -4.81 -1.87 -3.97
CA CYS A 26 -4.86 -1.09 -5.19
C CYS A 26 -3.72 -0.08 -5.19
N TRP A 27 -2.95 -0.04 -6.28
CA TRP A 27 -1.96 1.00 -6.49
C TRP A 27 -2.67 2.29 -6.92
N ILE A 28 -2.43 3.39 -6.21
CA ILE A 28 -3.10 4.66 -6.48
C ILE A 28 -2.14 5.77 -6.94
N GLN A 29 -0.88 5.72 -6.50
CA GLN A 29 0.19 6.61 -6.96
C GLN A 29 1.54 5.99 -6.58
N ASN A 30 2.63 6.57 -7.09
CA ASN A 30 3.97 6.13 -6.73
C ASN A 30 4.11 6.06 -5.20
N SER A 31 4.66 4.95 -4.73
CA SER A 31 4.88 4.72 -3.31
C SER A 31 3.64 4.69 -2.43
N VAL A 32 2.41 4.66 -2.99
CA VAL A 32 1.18 4.59 -2.18
C VAL A 32 0.21 3.56 -2.74
N LEU A 33 -0.26 2.67 -1.86
CA LEU A 33 -1.31 1.70 -2.13
C LEU A 33 -2.37 1.73 -1.04
N GLU A 34 -3.61 1.42 -1.39
CA GLU A 34 -4.72 1.41 -0.46
C GLU A 34 -5.75 0.33 -0.78
N GLY A 35 -6.56 -0.06 0.21
CA GLY A 35 -7.58 -1.08 0.04
C GLY A 35 -8.03 -1.73 1.35
N GLU A 36 -9.01 -2.62 1.24
CA GLU A 36 -9.49 -3.38 2.38
C GLU A 36 -8.68 -4.66 2.58
N LEU A 37 -8.24 -4.88 3.83
CA LEU A 37 -7.61 -6.13 4.25
C LEU A 37 -8.19 -6.64 5.57
N SER A 38 -8.12 -7.95 5.75
CA SER A 38 -8.26 -8.58 7.06
C SER A 38 -6.98 -8.39 7.87
N GLU A 39 -7.05 -8.46 9.20
CA GLU A 39 -5.86 -8.38 10.05
C GLU A 39 -4.84 -9.48 9.71
N ALA A 40 -5.31 -10.69 9.38
CA ALA A 40 -4.45 -11.80 8.97
C ALA A 40 -3.69 -11.50 7.67
N LYS A 41 -4.39 -10.95 6.67
CA LYS A 41 -3.76 -10.57 5.38
C LYS A 41 -2.80 -9.41 5.54
N LEU A 42 -3.10 -8.45 6.41
CA LEU A 42 -2.16 -7.38 6.72
C LEU A 42 -0.87 -7.91 7.35
N ARG A 43 -0.98 -8.82 8.34
CA ARG A 43 0.20 -9.45 8.96
C ARG A 43 1.03 -10.22 7.94
N GLU A 44 0.37 -11.00 7.08
CA GLU A 44 1.03 -11.72 5.98
C GLU A 44 1.80 -10.77 5.06
N LEU A 45 1.17 -9.65 4.65
CA LEU A 45 1.80 -8.63 3.82
C LEU A 45 3.01 -7.99 4.52
N GLN A 46 2.87 -7.60 5.79
CA GLN A 46 3.98 -7.03 6.57
C GLN A 46 5.18 -7.97 6.67
N MET A 47 4.96 -9.27 6.90
CA MET A 47 6.03 -10.27 6.91
C MET A 47 6.74 -10.36 5.55
N LYS A 48 5.98 -10.39 4.46
CA LYS A 48 6.53 -10.42 3.09
C LYS A 48 7.28 -9.14 2.74
N MET A 49 6.82 -7.97 3.19
CA MET A 49 7.52 -6.69 3.00
C MET A 49 8.85 -6.66 3.76
N LYS A 50 8.90 -7.16 4.99
CA LYS A 50 10.14 -7.27 5.78
C LYS A 50 11.21 -8.12 5.09
N ALA A 51 10.82 -9.12 4.31
CA ALA A 51 11.75 -9.93 3.52
C ALA A 51 12.29 -9.21 2.27
N ILE A 52 11.73 -8.06 1.90
CA ILE A 52 12.14 -7.26 0.74
C ILE A 52 12.98 -6.06 1.16
N ILE A 53 12.61 -5.37 2.25
CA ILE A 53 13.25 -4.11 2.66
C ILE A 53 14.64 -4.32 3.24
N ASP A 54 15.45 -3.27 3.15
CA ASP A 54 16.62 -3.07 4.01
C ASP A 54 16.21 -2.15 5.18
N GLU A 55 16.14 -2.69 6.40
CA GLU A 55 15.70 -1.92 7.58
C GLU A 55 16.63 -0.75 7.95
N SER A 56 17.83 -0.67 7.37
CA SER A 56 18.76 0.44 7.59
C SER A 56 18.59 1.61 6.62
N GLU A 57 17.91 1.39 5.49
CA GLU A 57 17.77 2.37 4.39
C GLU A 57 16.32 2.68 4.03
N ASP A 58 15.44 1.67 4.09
CA ASP A 58 14.08 1.76 3.59
C ASP A 58 13.07 2.14 4.69
N SER A 59 11.97 2.77 4.28
CA SER A 59 10.87 3.15 5.18
C SER A 59 9.54 2.64 4.64
N VAL A 60 8.71 2.10 5.53
CA VAL A 60 7.34 1.67 5.20
C VAL A 60 6.42 2.15 6.32
N ILE A 61 5.38 2.90 5.95
CA ILE A 61 4.35 3.39 6.85
C ILE A 61 3.03 2.70 6.51
N VAL A 62 2.38 2.14 7.54
CA VAL A 62 1.11 1.44 7.41
C VAL A 62 0.06 2.17 8.24
N PHE A 63 -0.90 2.79 7.56
CA PHE A 63 -2.09 3.35 8.20
C PHE A 63 -3.20 2.30 8.19
N THR A 64 -3.90 2.17 9.31
CA THR A 64 -5.04 1.25 9.43
C THR A 64 -6.24 1.97 10.02
N ASN A 65 -7.41 1.72 9.47
CA ASN A 65 -8.67 2.22 10.00
C ASN A 65 -9.66 1.05 10.19
N LYS A 66 -10.02 0.80 11.46
CA LYS A 66 -10.97 -0.24 11.85
C LYS A 66 -12.43 0.17 11.63
N MET A 67 -12.74 1.46 11.59
CA MET A 67 -14.09 2.00 11.47
C MET A 67 -14.60 2.11 10.01
N GLY A 68 -13.87 1.57 9.03
CA GLY A 68 -14.29 1.51 7.62
C GLY A 68 -13.77 2.64 6.72
N TYR A 69 -14.31 2.72 5.50
CA TYR A 69 -13.86 3.56 4.38
C TYR A 69 -14.20 5.06 4.49
N ASN A 70 -14.72 5.56 5.62
CA ASN A 70 -15.07 6.97 5.77
C ASN A 70 -13.82 7.85 5.94
N MET A 71 -12.98 7.91 4.91
CA MET A 71 -11.90 8.88 4.74
C MET A 71 -12.27 9.82 3.60
N ASN A 72 -12.15 11.12 3.84
CA ASN A 72 -12.26 12.11 2.80
C ASN A 72 -10.97 12.10 1.98
N LYS A 73 -10.96 11.38 0.86
CA LYS A 73 -9.85 11.36 -0.09
C LYS A 73 -10.04 12.49 -1.10
N GLN A 74 -9.07 13.40 -1.18
CA GLN A 74 -9.02 14.45 -2.19
C GLN A 74 -7.77 14.27 -3.04
N ILE A 75 -7.95 14.26 -4.36
CA ILE A 75 -6.85 14.21 -5.32
C ILE A 75 -6.66 15.61 -5.88
N LEU A 76 -5.51 16.20 -5.60
CA LEU A 76 -5.10 17.46 -6.21
C LEU A 76 -4.22 17.16 -7.44
N GLY A 77 -4.64 17.62 -8.62
CA GLY A 77 -3.91 17.40 -9.87
C GLY A 77 -4.30 16.10 -10.58
N LYS A 78 -3.33 15.47 -11.24
CA LYS A 78 -3.60 14.31 -12.12
C LYS A 78 -3.70 13.01 -11.32
N GLU A 79 -4.87 12.41 -11.33
CA GLU A 79 -5.08 11.04 -10.85
C GLU A 79 -4.23 10.05 -11.67
N ARG A 80 -3.56 9.14 -10.97
CA ARG A 80 -2.67 8.13 -11.60
C ARG A 80 -3.39 6.82 -11.86
N MET A 81 -4.35 6.47 -11.02
CA MET A 81 -5.17 5.28 -11.16
C MET A 81 -6.48 5.52 -10.41
N SER A 82 -7.62 5.30 -11.08
CA SER A 82 -8.90 5.22 -10.40
C SER A 82 -8.99 3.90 -9.63
N THR A 83 -9.54 3.97 -8.43
CA THR A 83 -9.89 2.81 -7.59
C THR A 83 -11.28 2.27 -7.89
N ASP A 84 -11.98 2.83 -8.89
CA ASP A 84 -13.30 2.37 -9.27
C ASP A 84 -13.20 0.94 -9.82
N ASN A 85 -13.87 0.02 -9.13
CA ASN A 85 -14.10 -1.31 -9.67
C ASN A 85 -15.06 -1.17 -10.85
N PHE A 86 -14.54 -1.27 -12.08
CA PHE A 86 -15.40 -1.50 -13.23
C PHE A 86 -16.06 -2.88 -13.07
N LEU A 87 -17.39 -2.88 -13.00
CA LEU A 87 -18.25 -4.08 -13.07
C LEU A 87 -18.31 -4.63 -14.50
#